data_AF-A0A7Y2ALI7-F1
#
_entry.id   AF-A0A7Y2ALI7-F1
#
_cell.length_a   1.000
_cell.length_b   1.000
_cell.length_c   1.000
_cell.angle_alpha   90.00
_cell.angle_beta   90.00
_cell.angle_gamma   90.00
#
_symmetry.space_group_name_H-M   'P 1'
#
loop_
_entity.id
_entity.type
_entity.pdbx_description
1 polymer ?
#
loop_
_entity_poly.entity_id
_entity_poly.type
_entity_poly.pdbx_seq_one_letter_code
_entity_poly.pdbx_strand_id
1 'polypeptide(L)'
;MNSFFDSNDVNLSAFAEVCEQTTDAGAYPRSASVVDNLVIYDADGFRTDSDSGLKSELADCLKTGPGVFVVRGAFANQPMLDRCSECFAQIVAREAAQSEQRGDHFGNNQRIWNSLQKTCLADPQLFVEYYSNPVLHLASEAWLGPGYRVTAQMNNIKPGGTAQTAHRDYHLGFQSVATIARYPLHAQVMSQCLTLQGAIAHTEMPIESGPTLLLPFSQQYPLGYLAAGSSEFTEYFSKHRVQFP
;
A
#
# COMPACT_ATOMS: atom_id res chain seq x y z
N MET A 1 -12.27 0.85 -31.06
CA MET A 1 -11.67 1.60 -29.93
C MET A 1 -10.19 1.33 -29.91
N ASN A 2 -9.39 2.36 -29.65
CA ASN A 2 -7.94 2.20 -29.48
C ASN A 2 -7.66 1.43 -28.17
N SER A 3 -6.74 0.48 -28.19
CA SER A 3 -6.39 -0.34 -27.02
C SER A 3 -5.00 -0.02 -26.46
N PHE A 4 -4.18 0.70 -27.20
CA PHE A 4 -2.81 1.08 -26.81
C PHE A 4 -2.73 2.59 -26.76
N PHE A 5 -2.12 3.10 -25.68
CA PHE A 5 -2.04 4.51 -25.38
C PHE A 5 -0.61 4.87 -24.97
N ASP A 6 -0.24 6.12 -25.17
CA ASP A 6 1.06 6.67 -24.76
C ASP A 6 0.91 7.92 -23.87
N SER A 7 2.02 8.60 -23.59
CA SER A 7 2.04 9.79 -22.73
C SER A 7 1.29 10.99 -23.31
N ASN A 8 0.95 11.03 -24.60
CA ASN A 8 0.16 12.11 -25.18
C ASN A 8 -1.34 11.91 -24.96
N ASP A 9 -1.76 10.70 -24.59
CA ASP A 9 -3.16 10.37 -24.32
C ASP A 9 -3.57 10.69 -22.87
N VAL A 10 -2.62 10.96 -21.97
CA VAL A 10 -2.97 11.33 -20.59
C VAL A 10 -3.55 12.74 -20.53
N ASN A 11 -4.59 12.92 -19.73
CA ASN A 11 -5.31 14.17 -19.57
C ASN A 11 -5.35 14.55 -18.09
N LEU A 12 -4.67 15.64 -17.73
CA LEU A 12 -4.60 16.11 -16.35
C LEU A 12 -5.96 16.55 -15.82
N SER A 13 -6.78 17.25 -16.61
CA SER A 13 -8.11 17.70 -16.18
C SER A 13 -9.01 16.52 -15.84
N ALA A 14 -9.02 15.48 -16.68
CA ALA A 14 -9.79 14.27 -16.42
C ALA A 14 -9.27 13.50 -15.19
N PHE A 15 -7.95 13.50 -14.96
CA PHE A 15 -7.36 12.94 -13.74
C PHE A 15 -7.72 13.74 -12.49
N ALA A 16 -7.73 15.08 -12.59
CA ALA A 16 -8.11 15.97 -11.51
C ALA A 16 -9.58 15.79 -11.13
N GLU A 17 -10.49 15.75 -12.10
CA GLU A 17 -11.91 15.45 -11.87
C GLU A 17 -12.13 14.14 -11.10
N VAL A 18 -11.32 13.12 -11.39
CA VAL A 18 -11.33 11.85 -10.66
C VAL A 18 -10.85 12.03 -9.22
N CYS A 19 -9.77 12.78 -8.99
CA CYS A 19 -9.16 12.94 -7.66
C CYS A 19 -9.90 13.94 -6.75
N GLU A 20 -10.70 14.84 -7.32
CA GLU A 20 -11.50 15.85 -6.60
C GLU A 20 -12.80 15.31 -6.02
N GLN A 21 -13.07 14.00 -6.19
CA GLN A 21 -14.19 13.33 -5.55
C GLN A 21 -14.12 13.44 -4.01
N THR A 22 -15.29 13.41 -3.39
CA THR A 22 -15.43 13.39 -1.93
C THR A 22 -16.02 12.05 -1.48
N THR A 23 -15.39 11.45 -0.49
CA THR A 23 -15.80 10.18 0.11
C THR A 23 -17.05 10.40 0.95
N ASP A 24 -18.16 9.80 0.55
CA ASP A 24 -19.39 9.79 1.34
C ASP A 24 -19.27 8.80 2.49
N ALA A 25 -19.24 9.31 3.72
CA ALA A 25 -19.21 8.47 4.93
C ALA A 25 -20.45 7.55 5.04
N GLY A 26 -21.59 7.93 4.47
CA GLY A 26 -22.80 7.11 4.45
C GLY A 26 -22.67 5.84 3.60
N ALA A 27 -21.72 5.81 2.66
CA ALA A 27 -21.40 4.61 1.87
C ALA A 27 -20.58 3.57 2.65
N TYR A 28 -19.98 3.97 3.79
CA TYR A 28 -19.11 3.12 4.62
C TYR A 28 -19.63 3.05 6.07
N PRO A 29 -20.81 2.47 6.31
CA PRO A 29 -21.45 2.48 7.63
C PRO A 29 -20.69 1.69 8.70
N ARG A 30 -19.71 0.85 8.31
CA ARG A 30 -18.84 0.11 9.25
C ARG A 30 -17.56 0.86 9.58
N SER A 31 -17.28 1.96 8.88
CA SER A 31 -16.16 2.84 9.19
C SER A 31 -16.40 3.60 10.51
N ALA A 32 -15.32 3.87 11.23
CA ALA A 32 -15.32 4.73 12.40
C ALA A 32 -15.39 6.21 12.00
N SER A 33 -14.74 6.58 10.90
CA SER A 33 -14.75 7.95 10.36
C SER A 33 -14.20 7.99 8.92
N VAL A 34 -14.39 9.14 8.28
CA VAL A 34 -13.70 9.52 7.04
C VAL A 34 -12.93 10.82 7.30
N VAL A 35 -11.63 10.83 7.00
CA VAL A 35 -10.76 12.01 7.16
C VAL A 35 -9.89 12.14 5.91
N ASP A 36 -9.87 13.32 5.28
CA ASP A 36 -9.08 13.58 4.07
C ASP A 36 -9.30 12.53 2.96
N ASN A 37 -10.56 12.13 2.75
CA ASN A 37 -10.96 11.05 1.83
C ASN A 37 -10.42 9.64 2.17
N LEU A 38 -9.83 9.45 3.34
CA LEU A 38 -9.43 8.15 3.86
C LEU A 38 -10.57 7.56 4.70
N VAL A 39 -11.02 6.36 4.35
CA VAL A 39 -11.99 5.61 5.17
C VAL A 39 -11.24 4.93 6.31
N ILE A 40 -11.63 5.19 7.55
CA ILE A 40 -10.94 4.72 8.75
C ILE A 40 -11.85 3.73 9.47
N TYR A 41 -11.34 2.53 9.71
CA TYR A 41 -11.98 1.50 10.49
C TYR A 41 -11.22 1.25 11.79
N ASP A 42 -11.91 0.70 12.79
CA ASP A 42 -11.28 0.17 14.00
C ASP A 42 -11.22 -1.36 13.91
N ALA A 43 -10.09 -1.95 14.34
CA ALA A 43 -9.86 -3.40 14.26
C ALA A 43 -10.91 -4.22 15.02
N ASP A 44 -11.59 -3.62 16.01
CA ASP A 44 -12.73 -4.24 16.71
C ASP A 44 -13.89 -4.62 15.79
N GLY A 45 -14.00 -4.02 14.60
CA GLY A 45 -14.98 -4.41 13.57
C GLY A 45 -14.60 -5.67 12.78
N PHE A 46 -13.36 -6.16 12.88
CA PHE A 46 -12.80 -7.25 12.09
C PHE A 46 -12.83 -8.59 12.85
N ARG A 47 -14.01 -8.98 13.37
CA ARG A 47 -14.13 -10.10 14.32
C ARG A 47 -14.43 -11.46 13.70
N THR A 48 -14.91 -11.53 12.46
CA THR A 48 -15.34 -12.80 11.86
C THR A 48 -14.92 -12.94 10.40
N ASP A 49 -14.30 -14.07 10.07
CA ASP A 49 -13.90 -14.42 8.71
C ASP A 49 -15.10 -14.57 7.74
N SER A 50 -16.31 -14.74 8.25
CA SER A 50 -17.54 -14.87 7.44
C SER A 50 -18.26 -13.54 7.15
N ASP A 51 -17.68 -12.39 7.50
CA ASP A 51 -18.35 -11.09 7.36
C ASP A 51 -18.36 -10.61 5.90
N SER A 52 -19.30 -11.14 5.11
CA SER A 52 -19.47 -10.76 3.71
C SER A 52 -19.81 -9.27 3.54
N GLY A 53 -20.48 -8.66 4.52
CA GLY A 53 -20.86 -7.26 4.45
C GLY A 53 -19.64 -6.34 4.56
N LEU A 54 -18.76 -6.58 5.54
CA LEU A 54 -17.50 -5.82 5.65
C LEU A 54 -16.60 -6.09 4.44
N LYS A 55 -16.49 -7.34 3.98
CA LYS A 55 -15.70 -7.66 2.77
C LYS A 55 -16.19 -6.90 1.54
N SER A 56 -17.49 -6.84 1.31
CA SER A 56 -18.07 -6.04 0.21
C SER A 56 -17.74 -4.55 0.36
N GLU A 57 -17.90 -3.98 1.55
CA GLU A 57 -17.60 -2.57 1.82
C GLU A 57 -16.12 -2.22 1.60
N LEU A 58 -15.19 -3.07 2.06
CA LEU A 58 -13.76 -2.90 1.82
C LEU A 58 -13.39 -3.04 0.33
N ALA A 59 -13.99 -4.00 -0.38
CA ALA A 59 -13.77 -4.19 -1.81
C ALA A 59 -14.28 -2.98 -2.61
N ASP A 60 -15.44 -2.45 -2.25
CA ASP A 60 -16.02 -1.25 -2.87
C ASP A 60 -15.14 -0.01 -2.58
N CYS A 61 -14.65 0.15 -1.34
CA CYS A 61 -13.72 1.21 -0.96
C CYS A 61 -12.45 1.22 -1.85
N LEU A 62 -11.88 0.04 -2.14
CA LEU A 62 -10.69 -0.11 -2.99
C LEU A 62 -11.01 0.08 -4.48
N LYS A 63 -12.11 -0.48 -4.96
CA LYS A 63 -12.44 -0.53 -6.40
C LYS A 63 -13.03 0.77 -6.91
N THR A 64 -14.12 1.21 -6.28
CA THR A 64 -14.99 2.31 -6.74
C THR A 64 -14.98 3.50 -5.81
N GLY A 65 -14.43 3.33 -4.61
CA GLY A 65 -14.24 4.37 -3.62
C GLY A 65 -12.87 5.06 -3.71
N PRO A 66 -12.37 5.59 -2.59
CA PRO A 66 -11.11 6.36 -2.56
C PRO A 66 -9.86 5.52 -2.84
N GLY A 67 -9.95 4.19 -2.95
CA GLY A 67 -8.82 3.33 -3.30
C GLY A 67 -7.92 2.97 -2.12
N VAL A 68 -8.25 3.44 -0.92
CA VAL A 68 -7.46 3.24 0.28
C VAL A 68 -8.36 3.31 1.52
N PHE A 69 -8.02 2.51 2.52
CA PHE A 69 -8.59 2.61 3.86
C PHE A 69 -7.50 2.39 4.92
N VAL A 70 -7.79 2.82 6.14
CA VAL A 70 -6.94 2.65 7.31
C VAL A 70 -7.66 1.76 8.33
N VAL A 71 -6.93 0.87 9.01
CA VAL A 71 -7.47 0.10 10.14
C VAL A 71 -6.65 0.41 11.39
N ARG A 72 -7.24 1.18 12.31
CA ARG A 72 -6.61 1.51 13.59
C ARG A 72 -6.60 0.30 14.51
N GLY A 73 -5.49 0.13 15.23
CA GLY A 73 -5.34 -1.00 16.16
C GLY A 73 -5.26 -2.36 15.47
N ALA A 74 -4.95 -2.42 14.16
CA ALA A 74 -4.84 -3.68 13.43
C ALA A 74 -3.88 -4.67 14.10
N PHE A 75 -2.83 -4.17 14.74
CA PHE A 75 -1.87 -4.93 15.54
C PHE A 75 -1.88 -4.44 17.00
N ALA A 76 -2.91 -4.81 17.76
CA ALA A 76 -3.09 -4.34 19.14
C ALA A 76 -2.10 -4.95 20.16
N ASN A 77 -1.44 -6.07 19.84
CA ASN A 77 -0.46 -6.70 20.71
C ASN A 77 0.92 -6.02 20.55
N GLN A 78 1.13 -4.92 21.27
CA GLN A 78 2.38 -4.14 21.21
C GLN A 78 3.62 -4.98 21.55
N PRO A 79 3.64 -5.82 22.61
CA PRO A 79 4.79 -6.68 22.89
C PRO A 79 5.16 -7.62 21.73
N MET A 80 4.19 -8.12 20.97
CA MET A 80 4.44 -8.94 19.79
C MET A 80 5.04 -8.11 18.64
N LEU A 81 4.54 -6.89 18.41
CA LEU A 81 5.13 -5.97 17.44
C LEU A 81 6.58 -5.62 17.78
N ASP A 82 6.87 -5.36 19.06
CA ASP A 82 8.22 -5.03 19.52
C ASP A 82 9.18 -6.21 19.28
N ARG A 83 8.75 -7.44 19.57
CA ARG A 83 9.50 -8.67 19.23
C ARG A 83 9.74 -8.82 17.72
N CYS A 84 8.75 -8.47 16.90
CA CYS A 84 8.88 -8.47 15.43
C CYS A 84 9.91 -7.44 14.95
N SER A 85 9.86 -6.23 15.50
CA SER A 85 10.84 -5.17 15.25
C SER A 85 12.25 -5.59 15.67
N GLU A 86 12.41 -6.26 16.82
CA GLU A 86 13.69 -6.79 17.27
C GLU A 86 14.20 -7.91 16.37
N CYS A 87 13.33 -8.85 15.96
CA CYS A 87 13.67 -9.88 14.98
C CYS A 87 14.16 -9.27 13.66
N PHE A 88 13.50 -8.22 13.17
CA PHE A 88 13.96 -7.48 11.99
C PHE A 88 15.33 -6.83 12.21
N ALA A 89 15.56 -6.20 13.37
CA ALA A 89 16.86 -5.61 13.68
C ALA A 89 17.98 -6.65 13.71
N GLN A 90 17.73 -7.84 14.26
CA GLN A 90 18.68 -8.96 14.27
C GLN A 90 18.96 -9.48 12.86
N ILE A 91 17.94 -9.59 12.01
CA ILE A 91 18.10 -9.98 10.59
C ILE A 91 18.99 -8.97 9.86
N VAL A 92 18.71 -7.67 10.01
CA VAL A 92 19.53 -6.60 9.39
C VAL A 92 20.97 -6.65 9.87
N ALA A 93 21.21 -6.81 11.18
CA ALA A 93 22.56 -6.91 11.73
C ALA A 93 23.33 -8.13 11.19
N ARG A 94 22.65 -9.27 11.07
CA ARG A 94 23.22 -10.50 10.49
C ARG A 94 23.58 -10.32 9.02
N GLU A 95 22.69 -9.73 8.23
CA GLU A 95 22.93 -9.50 6.79
C GLU A 95 24.07 -8.53 6.56
N ALA A 96 24.11 -7.42 7.33
CA ALA A 96 25.21 -6.46 7.27
C ALA A 96 26.57 -7.08 7.62
N ALA A 97 26.61 -8.01 8.57
CA ALA A 97 27.85 -8.71 8.96
C ALA A 97 28.30 -9.77 7.95
N GLN A 98 27.39 -10.29 7.11
CA GLN A 98 27.68 -11.33 6.12
C GLN A 98 28.01 -10.77 4.73
N SER A 99 27.61 -9.53 4.43
CA SER A 99 27.83 -8.93 3.12
C SER A 99 29.07 -8.02 3.11
N GLU A 100 30.20 -8.48 2.56
CA GLU A 100 31.27 -7.57 2.11
C GLU A 100 30.86 -6.78 0.85
N GLN A 101 29.92 -7.29 0.04
CA GLN A 101 29.26 -6.57 -1.06
C GLN A 101 27.84 -7.14 -1.29
N ARG A 102 26.81 -6.26 -1.39
CA ARG A 102 25.40 -6.53 -1.73
C ARG A 102 24.44 -7.01 -0.62
N GLY A 103 24.42 -6.33 0.52
CA GLY A 103 23.23 -6.33 1.39
C GLY A 103 22.13 -5.42 0.81
N ASP A 104 20.88 -5.69 1.19
CA ASP A 104 19.63 -5.03 0.77
C ASP A 104 19.51 -3.55 1.23
N HIS A 105 20.55 -2.73 1.00
CA HIS A 105 20.64 -1.36 1.51
C HIS A 105 20.37 -0.32 0.42
N PHE A 106 19.37 0.54 0.62
CA PHE A 106 19.11 1.74 -0.19
C PHE A 106 19.61 2.97 0.57
N GLY A 107 20.89 3.33 0.40
CA GLY A 107 21.51 4.45 1.12
C GLY A 107 21.54 4.22 2.64
N ASN A 108 21.12 5.20 3.44
CA ASN A 108 21.03 5.09 4.90
C ASN A 108 19.80 4.29 5.38
N ASN A 109 18.83 4.02 4.50
CA ASN A 109 17.63 3.27 4.85
C ASN A 109 17.90 1.77 4.89
N GLN A 110 17.25 1.07 5.81
CA GLN A 110 17.38 -0.39 5.93
C GLN A 110 16.17 -1.05 5.28
N ARG A 111 16.42 -2.12 4.53
CA ARG A 111 15.37 -2.94 3.94
C ARG A 111 15.67 -4.41 4.20
N ILE A 112 14.62 -5.18 4.42
CA ILE A 112 14.70 -6.65 4.42
C ILE A 112 13.82 -7.11 3.26
N TRP A 113 14.39 -7.65 2.20
CA TRP A 113 13.60 -8.38 1.21
C TRP A 113 13.18 -9.73 1.77
N ASN A 114 11.96 -10.14 1.43
CA ASN A 114 11.38 -11.41 1.87
C ASN A 114 11.37 -11.55 3.40
N SER A 115 10.95 -10.49 4.11
CA SER A 115 10.88 -10.47 5.58
C SER A 115 9.94 -11.55 6.11
N LEU A 116 8.92 -11.94 5.34
CA LEU A 116 8.01 -13.06 5.62
C LEU A 116 8.79 -14.36 5.90
N GLN A 117 9.59 -14.83 4.93
CA GLN A 117 10.35 -16.07 5.07
C GLN A 117 11.45 -15.92 6.13
N LYS A 118 12.17 -14.79 6.13
CA LYS A 118 13.29 -14.57 7.06
C LYS A 118 12.82 -14.57 8.52
N THR A 119 11.64 -14.02 8.80
CA THR A 119 11.02 -14.06 10.14
C THR A 119 10.60 -15.49 10.50
N CYS A 120 9.96 -16.21 9.57
CA CYS A 120 9.57 -17.62 9.78
C CYS A 120 10.77 -18.52 10.13
N LEU A 121 11.92 -18.31 9.47
CA LEU A 121 13.15 -19.06 9.76
C LEU A 121 13.81 -18.64 11.08
N ALA A 122 13.65 -17.39 11.51
CA ALA A 122 14.26 -16.86 12.73
C ALA A 122 13.43 -17.18 13.99
N ASP A 123 12.12 -16.98 13.94
CA ASP A 123 11.16 -17.24 15.01
C ASP A 123 9.81 -17.70 14.41
N PRO A 124 9.60 -19.03 14.26
CA PRO A 124 8.37 -19.58 13.70
C PRO A 124 7.12 -19.24 14.52
N GLN A 125 7.24 -19.10 15.84
CA GLN A 125 6.10 -18.80 16.70
C GLN A 125 5.66 -17.35 16.48
N LEU A 126 6.61 -16.41 16.48
CA LEU A 126 6.35 -15.00 16.17
C LEU A 126 5.79 -14.82 14.76
N PHE A 127 6.28 -15.59 13.78
CA PHE A 127 5.71 -15.60 12.43
C PHE A 127 4.22 -15.97 12.44
N VAL A 128 3.84 -17.04 13.13
CA VAL A 128 2.43 -17.45 13.25
C VAL A 128 1.63 -16.37 13.97
N GLU A 129 2.13 -15.84 15.09
CA GLU A 129 1.48 -14.78 15.86
C GLU A 129 1.23 -13.50 15.00
N TYR A 130 2.21 -13.08 14.22
CA TYR A 130 2.14 -11.86 13.40
C TYR A 130 1.21 -12.03 12.19
N TYR A 131 1.33 -13.15 11.45
CA TYR A 131 0.62 -13.34 10.19
C TYR A 131 -0.75 -14.02 10.34
N SER A 132 -1.10 -14.53 11.52
CA SER A 132 -2.47 -14.99 11.83
C SER A 132 -3.41 -13.82 12.21
N ASN A 133 -3.09 -12.60 11.78
CA ASN A 133 -3.85 -11.41 12.08
C ASN A 133 -5.18 -11.39 11.30
N PRO A 134 -6.35 -11.33 11.99
CA PRO A 134 -7.65 -11.37 11.34
C PRO A 134 -7.92 -10.16 10.44
N VAL A 135 -7.34 -8.99 10.76
CA VAL A 135 -7.45 -7.79 9.91
C VAL A 135 -6.75 -8.02 8.58
N LEU A 136 -5.52 -8.55 8.61
CA LEU A 136 -4.78 -8.87 7.39
C LEU A 136 -5.52 -9.90 6.55
N HIS A 137 -6.08 -10.93 7.20
CA HIS A 137 -6.85 -11.97 6.53
C HIS A 137 -8.07 -11.38 5.81
N LEU A 138 -8.94 -10.68 6.54
CA LEU A 138 -10.19 -10.16 6.02
C LEU A 138 -9.97 -9.10 4.93
N ALA A 139 -9.03 -8.17 5.12
CA ALA A 139 -8.69 -7.18 4.10
C ALA A 139 -8.16 -7.83 2.81
N SER A 140 -7.27 -8.83 2.94
CA SER A 140 -6.72 -9.54 1.78
C SER A 140 -7.77 -10.36 1.06
N GLU A 141 -8.62 -11.06 1.80
CA GLU A 141 -9.68 -11.89 1.23
C GLU A 141 -10.78 -11.05 0.57
N ALA A 142 -11.12 -9.88 1.15
CA ALA A 142 -12.08 -8.95 0.55
C ALA A 142 -11.67 -8.54 -0.87
N TRP A 143 -10.38 -8.35 -1.11
CA TRP A 143 -9.85 -7.90 -2.41
C TRP A 143 -9.48 -9.07 -3.35
N LEU A 144 -8.74 -10.05 -2.84
CA LEU A 144 -8.08 -11.09 -3.65
C LEU A 144 -8.80 -12.45 -3.58
N GLY A 145 -9.79 -12.59 -2.70
CA GLY A 145 -10.46 -13.85 -2.41
C GLY A 145 -9.63 -14.80 -1.52
N PRO A 146 -10.17 -15.98 -1.22
CA PRO A 146 -9.63 -16.88 -0.17
C PRO A 146 -8.28 -17.53 -0.52
N GLY A 147 -7.83 -17.44 -1.77
CA GLY A 147 -6.58 -18.02 -2.24
C GLY A 147 -5.37 -17.08 -2.17
N TYR A 148 -5.51 -15.91 -1.52
CA TYR A 148 -4.46 -14.90 -1.49
C TYR A 148 -3.14 -15.42 -0.92
N ARG A 149 -2.04 -14.79 -1.33
CA ARG A 149 -0.69 -15.08 -0.83
C ARG A 149 -0.06 -13.78 -0.36
N VAL A 150 0.72 -13.89 0.72
CA VAL A 150 1.44 -12.75 1.29
C VAL A 150 2.88 -12.81 0.82
N THR A 151 3.41 -11.66 0.43
CA THR A 151 4.85 -11.40 0.45
C THR A 151 5.06 -10.16 1.30
N ALA A 152 6.18 -10.07 2.00
CA ALA A 152 6.45 -8.92 2.86
C ALA A 152 7.90 -8.46 2.69
N GLN A 153 8.08 -7.16 2.85
CA GLN A 153 9.37 -6.52 3.00
C GLN A 153 9.30 -5.60 4.22
N MET A 154 10.40 -5.48 4.95
CA MET A 154 10.54 -4.45 5.98
C MET A 154 11.27 -3.27 5.36
N ASN A 155 10.76 -2.05 5.56
CA ASN A 155 11.44 -0.81 5.22
C ASN A 155 11.59 0.03 6.50
N ASN A 156 12.81 0.47 6.79
CA ASN A 156 13.11 1.41 7.87
C ASN A 156 13.72 2.67 7.26
N ILE A 157 12.93 3.74 7.24
CA ILE A 157 13.33 5.04 6.75
C ILE A 157 14.01 5.81 7.88
N LYS A 158 15.28 6.16 7.69
CA LYS A 158 16.04 6.93 8.67
C LYS A 158 15.76 8.43 8.53
N PRO A 159 15.94 9.22 9.61
CA PRO A 159 15.87 10.68 9.54
C PRO A 159 16.75 11.22 8.40
N GLY A 160 16.20 12.18 7.64
CA GLY A 160 16.86 12.74 6.45
C GLY A 160 16.72 11.88 5.18
N GLY A 161 15.97 10.78 5.22
CA GLY A 161 15.63 9.99 4.04
C GLY A 161 14.88 10.81 2.98
N THR A 162 15.21 10.60 1.71
CA THR A 162 14.53 11.29 0.59
C THR A 162 13.18 10.65 0.33
N ALA A 163 12.16 11.49 0.11
CA ALA A 163 10.84 11.03 -0.30
C ALA A 163 10.92 10.29 -1.65
N GLN A 164 10.14 9.22 -1.78
CA GLN A 164 10.01 8.50 -3.05
C GLN A 164 9.14 9.30 -4.03
N THR A 165 9.37 9.09 -5.32
CA THR A 165 8.49 9.62 -6.36
C THR A 165 7.13 8.91 -6.31
N ALA A 166 6.07 9.66 -6.57
CA ALA A 166 4.73 9.12 -6.69
C ALA A 166 4.69 8.04 -7.79
N HIS A 167 4.09 6.91 -7.48
CA HIS A 167 3.93 5.79 -8.40
C HIS A 167 2.65 5.04 -8.05
N ARG A 168 2.18 4.23 -9.00
CA ARG A 168 1.27 3.13 -8.70
C ARG A 168 2.11 1.89 -8.47
N ASP A 169 1.68 1.00 -7.62
CA ASP A 169 2.42 -0.24 -7.33
C ASP A 169 2.31 -1.25 -8.50
N TYR A 170 2.48 -2.54 -8.20
CA TYR A 170 2.47 -3.66 -9.12
C TYR A 170 1.48 -3.51 -10.31
N HIS A 171 1.82 -3.86 -11.54
CA HIS A 171 3.07 -4.47 -12.03
C HIS A 171 3.94 -3.52 -12.87
N LEU A 172 3.40 -2.36 -13.24
CA LEU A 172 4.03 -1.41 -14.17
C LEU A 172 4.59 -0.16 -13.49
N GLY A 173 4.40 -0.03 -12.17
CA GLY A 173 4.77 1.14 -11.36
C GLY A 173 6.20 1.66 -11.50
N PHE A 174 7.12 0.74 -11.78
CA PHE A 174 8.55 1.02 -11.88
C PHE A 174 9.09 0.84 -13.31
N GLN A 175 8.21 0.67 -14.29
CA GLN A 175 8.58 0.51 -15.70
C GLN A 175 8.67 1.87 -16.40
N SER A 176 9.43 1.95 -17.48
CA SER A 176 9.46 3.16 -18.31
C SER A 176 8.13 3.38 -19.05
N VAL A 177 7.77 4.63 -19.32
CA VAL A 177 6.57 4.98 -20.11
C VAL A 177 6.52 4.22 -21.45
N ALA A 178 7.67 4.10 -22.12
CA ALA A 178 7.79 3.33 -23.37
C ALA A 178 7.48 1.83 -23.19
N THR A 179 7.81 1.26 -22.03
CA THR A 179 7.44 -0.13 -21.71
C THR A 179 5.96 -0.26 -21.43
N ILE A 180 5.39 0.68 -20.66
CA ILE A 180 3.98 0.72 -20.29
C ILE A 180 3.08 0.82 -21.54
N ALA A 181 3.45 1.68 -22.51
CA ALA A 181 2.71 1.87 -23.75
C ALA A 181 2.59 0.60 -24.63
N ARG A 182 3.41 -0.43 -24.37
CA ARG A 182 3.31 -1.74 -25.05
C ARG A 182 2.24 -2.66 -24.46
N TYR A 183 1.63 -2.29 -23.33
CA TYR A 183 0.54 -3.05 -22.72
C TYR A 183 -0.79 -2.42 -23.11
N PRO A 184 -1.77 -3.21 -23.58
CA PRO A 184 -3.09 -2.68 -23.86
C PRO A 184 -3.77 -2.21 -22.56
N LEU A 185 -4.62 -1.19 -22.64
CA LEU A 185 -5.22 -0.52 -21.48
C LEU A 185 -5.91 -1.49 -20.52
N HIS A 186 -6.67 -2.44 -21.04
CA HIS A 186 -7.36 -3.43 -20.21
C HIS A 186 -6.40 -4.29 -19.37
N ALA A 187 -5.20 -4.60 -19.89
CA ALA A 187 -4.19 -5.35 -19.14
C ALA A 187 -3.55 -4.49 -18.04
N GLN A 188 -3.32 -3.20 -18.32
CA GLN A 188 -2.85 -2.25 -17.31
C GLN A 188 -3.87 -2.12 -16.17
N VAL A 189 -5.14 -1.88 -16.49
CA VAL A 189 -6.23 -1.74 -15.51
C VAL A 189 -6.45 -3.03 -14.73
N MET A 190 -6.56 -4.18 -15.41
CA MET A 190 -6.78 -5.47 -14.75
C MET A 190 -5.69 -5.80 -13.74
N SER A 191 -4.43 -5.43 -14.04
CA SER A 191 -3.32 -5.75 -13.14
C SER A 191 -3.41 -5.12 -11.76
N GLN A 192 -4.13 -4.00 -11.62
CA GLN A 192 -4.37 -3.34 -10.33
C GLN A 192 -5.20 -4.23 -9.39
N CYS A 193 -5.99 -5.16 -9.94
CA CYS A 193 -6.82 -6.09 -9.18
C CYS A 193 -6.07 -7.37 -8.75
N LEU A 194 -4.80 -7.54 -9.14
CA LEU A 194 -4.02 -8.74 -8.84
C LEU A 194 -3.28 -8.68 -7.51
N THR A 195 -3.17 -7.49 -6.91
CA THR A 195 -2.43 -7.28 -5.66
C THR A 195 -3.19 -6.32 -4.75
N LEU A 196 -3.11 -6.57 -3.45
CA LEU A 196 -3.40 -5.58 -2.41
C LEU A 196 -2.07 -5.20 -1.76
N GLN A 197 -1.74 -3.91 -1.76
CA GLN A 197 -0.59 -3.41 -1.00
C GLN A 197 -1.07 -2.90 0.35
N GLY A 198 -0.40 -3.32 1.42
CA GLY A 198 -0.65 -2.82 2.78
C GLY A 198 0.66 -2.41 3.45
N ALA A 199 0.62 -1.29 4.18
CA ALA A 199 1.71 -0.86 5.05
C ALA A 199 1.30 -1.07 6.51
N ILE A 200 2.18 -1.67 7.32
CA ILE A 200 1.97 -1.89 8.75
C ILE A 200 2.95 -1.00 9.49
N ALA A 201 2.43 -0.05 10.27
CA ALA A 201 3.25 0.79 11.13
C ALA A 201 3.69 -0.01 12.36
N HIS A 202 5.01 -0.12 12.56
CA HIS A 202 5.62 -0.71 13.77
C HIS A 202 5.98 0.34 14.82
N THR A 203 5.91 1.61 14.46
CA THR A 203 6.16 2.77 15.30
C THR A 203 5.08 3.81 15.03
N GLU A 204 4.97 4.80 15.91
CA GLU A 204 4.22 6.01 15.61
C GLU A 204 4.70 6.64 14.30
N MET A 205 3.78 7.16 13.50
CA MET A 205 4.05 7.71 12.17
C MET A 205 3.61 9.18 12.05
N PRO A 206 4.04 10.07 12.96
CA PRO A 206 3.67 11.47 12.88
C PRO A 206 4.18 12.07 11.56
N ILE A 207 3.56 13.15 11.06
CA ILE A 207 3.82 13.68 9.70
C ILE A 207 5.32 13.93 9.45
N GLU A 208 6.06 14.39 10.45
CA GLU A 208 7.51 14.63 10.38
C GLU A 208 8.35 13.37 10.14
N SER A 209 7.83 12.19 10.48
CA SER A 209 8.46 10.89 10.19
C SER A 209 8.31 10.47 8.71
N GLY A 210 7.45 11.16 7.96
CA GLY A 210 7.21 10.93 6.54
C GLY A 210 6.32 9.69 6.27
N PRO A 211 5.10 9.60 6.84
CA PRO A 211 4.15 8.57 6.46
C PRO A 211 3.83 8.64 4.96
N THR A 212 3.36 7.53 4.40
CA THR A 212 3.07 7.42 2.97
C THR A 212 2.16 8.55 2.48
N LEU A 213 2.56 9.16 1.36
CA LEU A 213 1.76 10.13 0.63
C LEU A 213 0.77 9.39 -0.27
N LEU A 214 -0.52 9.70 -0.13
CA LEU A 214 -1.60 9.04 -0.87
C LEU A 214 -2.38 10.07 -1.69
N LEU A 215 -2.96 9.64 -2.81
CA LEU A 215 -3.89 10.47 -3.59
C LEU A 215 -5.18 9.66 -3.79
N PRO A 216 -6.20 9.87 -2.94
CA PRO A 216 -7.47 9.18 -3.03
C PRO A 216 -8.11 9.30 -4.40
N PHE A 217 -8.85 8.27 -4.81
CA PHE A 217 -9.51 8.11 -6.11
C PHE A 217 -8.60 8.01 -7.34
N SER A 218 -7.31 8.35 -7.20
CA SER A 218 -6.38 8.36 -8.33
C SER A 218 -6.30 7.03 -9.07
N GLN A 219 -6.56 5.88 -8.43
CA GLN A 219 -6.58 4.56 -9.05
C GLN A 219 -7.67 4.41 -10.13
N GLN A 220 -8.75 5.18 -10.04
CA GLN A 220 -9.87 5.11 -10.99
C GLN A 220 -9.51 5.68 -12.37
N TYR A 221 -8.46 6.49 -12.47
CA TYR A 221 -8.00 7.01 -13.76
C TYR A 221 -7.29 5.91 -14.56
N PRO A 222 -7.81 5.48 -15.73
CA PRO A 222 -7.31 4.28 -16.42
C PRO A 222 -5.86 4.38 -16.89
N LEU A 223 -5.41 5.56 -17.29
CA LEU A 223 -4.08 5.78 -17.87
C LEU A 223 -3.01 6.16 -16.83
N GLY A 224 -3.26 6.00 -15.53
CA GLY A 224 -2.35 6.57 -14.53
C GLY A 224 -0.98 5.89 -14.40
N TYR A 225 -0.76 4.70 -14.96
CA TYR A 225 0.62 4.18 -15.13
C TYR A 225 1.44 5.04 -16.10
N LEU A 226 0.82 5.50 -17.20
CA LEU A 226 1.46 6.40 -18.16
C LEU A 226 1.65 7.81 -17.58
N ALA A 227 0.76 8.22 -16.66
CA ALA A 227 0.78 9.55 -16.06
C ALA A 227 1.93 9.77 -15.04
N ALA A 228 2.42 8.71 -14.39
CA ALA A 228 3.43 8.80 -13.33
C ALA A 228 4.78 9.40 -13.78
N GLY A 229 5.06 9.43 -15.09
CA GLY A 229 6.25 10.06 -15.66
C GLY A 229 6.10 11.55 -16.01
N SER A 230 4.92 12.14 -15.84
CA SER A 230 4.64 13.54 -16.22
C SER A 230 4.88 14.50 -15.06
N SER A 231 5.55 15.63 -15.36
CA SER A 231 5.78 16.71 -14.39
C SER A 231 4.49 17.34 -13.90
N GLU A 232 3.50 17.49 -14.77
CA GLU A 232 2.21 18.13 -14.42
C GLU A 232 1.42 17.27 -13.41
N PHE A 233 1.44 15.94 -13.59
CA PHE A 233 0.82 15.01 -12.66
C PHE A 233 1.59 14.91 -11.34
N THR A 234 2.92 15.00 -11.38
CA THR A 234 3.77 15.06 -10.19
C THR A 234 3.48 16.32 -9.36
N GLU A 235 3.31 17.46 -10.03
CA GLU A 235 2.93 18.72 -9.39
C GLU A 235 1.52 18.63 -8.80
N TYR A 236 0.57 18.06 -9.54
CA TYR A 236 -0.80 17.85 -9.06
C TYR A 236 -0.80 16.96 -7.81
N PHE A 237 -0.12 15.81 -7.83
CA PHE A 237 0.05 14.94 -6.67
C PHE A 237 0.65 15.71 -5.48
N SER A 238 1.68 16.50 -5.73
CA SER A 238 2.33 17.29 -4.69
C SER A 238 1.41 18.32 -4.04
N LYS A 239 0.36 18.79 -4.72
CA LYS A 239 -0.60 19.76 -4.16
C LYS A 239 -1.78 19.10 -3.44
N HIS A 240 -2.19 17.90 -3.86
CA HIS A 240 -3.45 17.27 -3.44
C HIS A 240 -3.28 15.98 -2.62
N ARG A 241 -2.04 15.51 -2.43
CA ARG A 241 -1.76 14.35 -1.60
C ARG A 241 -2.25 14.52 -0.15
N VAL A 242 -2.60 13.41 0.47
CA VAL A 242 -2.96 13.29 1.88
C VAL A 242 -2.00 12.35 2.61
N GLN A 243 -1.97 12.44 3.94
CA GLN A 243 -1.20 11.58 4.82
C GLN A 243 -2.05 11.21 6.02
N PHE A 244 -1.88 10.00 6.53
CA PHE A 244 -2.45 9.58 7.81
C PHE A 244 -1.33 9.48 8.85
N PRO A 245 -1.38 10.26 9.95
CA PRO A 245 -0.40 10.18 11.03
C PRO A 245 -0.60 8.95 11.93
#